data_AF-A0A6J8BPU5-F1
#
_entry.id   AF-A0A6J8BPU5-F1
#
_cell.length_a   1.000
_cell.length_b   1.000
_cell.length_c   1.000
_cell.angle_alpha   90.00
_cell.angle_beta   90.00
_cell.angle_gamma   90.00
#
_symmetry.space_group_name_H-M   'P 1'
#
loop_
_entity.id
_entity.type
_entity.pdbx_description
1 polymer ?
#
loop_
_entity_poly.entity_id
_entity_poly.type
_entity_poly.pdbx_seq_one_letter_code
_entity_poly.pdbx_strand_id
1 'polypeptide(L)'
;MKSKIRGRTEQIPVLGQDIKRLVRLAYPSAPIEIKEQLACDCFIDSLNDVDMGWAIFQAKAKSINNAIQVALEYEAFQNDRRKHGTKLVCAVNENNNFDLNREIYLSEQVDDISGRLAKIENNEKNQKTFSCYHCGVSGNFKRECPLLNNRSQRFEVNRTKNLIPRKVADQMSGRGSY
;
A
#
# COMPACT_ATOMS: atom_id res chain seq x y z
N MET A 1 -16.44 -12.93 -38.15
CA MET A 1 -16.32 -11.52 -37.67
C MET A 1 -15.03 -11.44 -36.88
N LYS A 2 -14.14 -10.47 -37.14
CA LYS A 2 -12.94 -10.29 -36.30
C LYS A 2 -13.40 -9.64 -34.99
N SER A 3 -13.05 -10.22 -33.84
CA SER A 3 -13.38 -9.65 -32.53
C SER A 3 -12.69 -8.30 -32.40
N LYS A 4 -13.48 -7.22 -32.30
CA LYS A 4 -12.97 -5.90 -31.96
C LYS A 4 -12.63 -5.93 -30.47
N ILE A 5 -11.53 -5.31 -30.07
CA ILE A 5 -11.12 -5.22 -28.67
C ILE A 5 -11.05 -3.73 -28.35
N ARG A 6 -11.63 -3.31 -27.22
CA ARG A 6 -11.63 -1.90 -26.79
C ARG A 6 -10.19 -1.39 -26.68
N GLY A 7 -9.91 -0.28 -27.36
CA GLY A 7 -8.65 0.46 -27.17
C GLY A 7 -8.59 1.14 -25.80
N ARG A 8 -7.39 1.32 -25.23
CA ARG A 8 -7.21 1.96 -23.89
C ARG A 8 -7.82 3.35 -23.77
N THR A 9 -7.93 4.09 -24.88
CA THR A 9 -8.47 5.45 -24.95
C THR A 9 -9.82 5.52 -25.67
N GLU A 10 -10.38 4.38 -26.06
CA GLU A 10 -11.63 4.34 -26.81
C GLU A 10 -12.84 4.53 -25.88
N GLN A 11 -13.74 5.42 -26.28
CA GLN A 11 -14.97 5.67 -25.54
C GLN A 11 -15.98 4.54 -25.77
N ILE A 12 -16.67 4.14 -24.69
CA ILE A 12 -17.67 3.07 -24.70
C ILE A 12 -18.76 3.27 -25.77
N PRO A 13 -19.34 4.48 -25.96
CA PRO A 13 -20.37 4.68 -26.97
C PRO A 13 -19.86 4.51 -28.40
N VAL A 14 -18.63 4.94 -28.68
CA VAL A 14 -17.98 4.80 -30.00
C VAL A 14 -17.76 3.32 -30.31
N LEU A 15 -17.25 2.57 -29.34
CA LEU A 15 -17.07 1.12 -29.46
C LEU A 15 -18.39 0.42 -29.80
N GLY A 16 -19.46 0.71 -29.06
CA GLY A 16 -20.77 0.13 -29.29
C GLY A 16 -21.35 0.45 -30.67
N GLN A 17 -21.27 1.72 -31.11
CA GLN A 17 -21.75 2.10 -32.44
C GLN A 17 -21.00 1.38 -33.56
N ASP A 18 -19.68 1.23 -33.42
CA ASP A 18 -18.87 0.48 -34.38
C ASP A 18 -19.26 -0.99 -34.44
N ILE A 19 -19.46 -1.63 -33.30
CA ILE A 19 -19.88 -3.04 -33.25
C ILE A 19 -21.26 -3.20 -33.90
N LYS A 20 -22.21 -2.31 -33.61
CA LYS A 20 -23.52 -2.29 -34.27
C LYS A 20 -23.39 -2.18 -35.79
N ARG A 21 -22.51 -1.30 -36.27
CA ARG A 21 -22.22 -1.13 -37.70
C ARG A 21 -21.60 -2.40 -38.29
N LEU A 22 -20.61 -3.00 -37.61
CA LEU A 22 -19.95 -4.22 -38.05
C LEU A 22 -20.91 -5.40 -38.15
N VAL A 23 -21.80 -5.59 -37.16
CA VAL A 23 -22.81 -6.66 -37.20
C VAL A 23 -23.80 -6.47 -38.35
N ARG A 24 -24.24 -5.23 -38.59
CA ARG A 24 -25.13 -4.92 -39.73
C ARG A 24 -24.49 -5.23 -41.08
N LEU A 25 -23.18 -4.99 -41.22
CA LEU A 25 -22.42 -5.29 -42.42
C LEU A 25 -22.15 -6.80 -42.58
N ALA A 26 -21.86 -7.50 -41.48
CA ALA A 26 -21.59 -8.93 -41.50
C ALA A 26 -22.84 -9.77 -41.77
N TYR A 27 -24.02 -9.31 -41.30
CA TYR A 27 -25.28 -10.04 -41.40
C TYR A 27 -26.39 -9.17 -42.01
N PRO A 28 -26.33 -8.87 -43.32
CA PRO A 28 -27.34 -8.03 -43.97
C PRO A 28 -28.73 -8.68 -43.96
N SER A 29 -28.84 -9.98 -44.23
CA SER A 29 -30.12 -10.69 -44.36
C SER A 29 -30.73 -11.20 -43.04
N ALA A 30 -30.01 -11.12 -41.91
CA ALA A 30 -30.52 -11.61 -40.63
C ALA A 30 -31.66 -10.72 -40.08
N PRO A 31 -32.57 -11.25 -39.24
CA PRO A 31 -33.54 -10.45 -38.50
C PRO A 31 -32.87 -9.46 -37.56
N ILE A 32 -33.55 -8.35 -37.24
CA ILE A 32 -32.98 -7.30 -36.39
C ILE A 32 -32.69 -7.77 -34.96
N GLU A 33 -33.54 -8.64 -34.41
CA GLU A 33 -33.38 -9.21 -33.07
C GLU A 33 -32.08 -10.01 -32.96
N ILE A 34 -31.81 -10.87 -33.95
CA ILE A 34 -30.57 -11.66 -34.01
C ILE A 34 -29.35 -10.73 -34.14
N LYS A 35 -29.44 -9.65 -34.92
CA LYS A 35 -28.34 -8.67 -35.02
C LYS A 35 -28.10 -7.94 -33.69
N GLU A 36 -29.15 -7.54 -32.99
CA GLU A 36 -29.02 -6.87 -31.69
C GLU A 36 -28.41 -7.80 -30.64
N GLN A 37 -28.82 -9.07 -30.60
CA GLN A 37 -28.22 -10.07 -29.71
C GLN A 37 -26.74 -10.30 -30.02
N LEU A 38 -26.40 -10.55 -31.28
CA LEU A 38 -25.00 -10.70 -31.71
C LEU A 38 -24.17 -9.45 -31.39
N ALA A 39 -24.77 -8.27 -31.52
CA ALA A 39 -24.09 -7.02 -31.21
C ALA A 39 -23.87 -6.84 -29.70
N CYS A 40 -24.81 -7.27 -28.85
CA CYS A 40 -24.62 -7.32 -27.40
C CYS A 40 -23.49 -8.28 -27.02
N ASP A 41 -23.51 -9.51 -27.55
CA ASP A 41 -22.50 -10.53 -27.24
C ASP A 41 -21.10 -10.06 -27.66
N CYS A 42 -20.98 -9.57 -28.90
CA CYS A 42 -19.73 -9.00 -29.39
C CYS A 42 -19.28 -7.79 -28.57
N PHE A 43 -20.21 -6.96 -28.07
CA PHE A 43 -19.87 -5.83 -27.22
C PHE A 43 -19.29 -6.29 -25.88
N ILE A 44 -19.91 -7.28 -25.22
CA ILE A 44 -19.40 -7.85 -23.98
C ILE A 44 -18.00 -8.43 -24.19
N ASP A 45 -17.79 -9.20 -25.26
CA ASP A 45 -16.48 -9.77 -25.60
C ASP A 45 -15.42 -8.71 -25.93
N SER A 46 -15.86 -7.54 -26.41
CA SER A 46 -14.95 -6.43 -26.75
C SER A 46 -14.52 -5.63 -25.52
N LEU A 47 -15.20 -5.78 -24.37
CA LEU A 47 -14.85 -5.08 -23.13
C LEU A 47 -13.66 -5.80 -22.48
N ASN A 48 -12.60 -5.06 -22.18
CA ASN A 48 -11.42 -5.58 -21.48
C ASN A 48 -11.66 -5.84 -19.98
N ASP A 49 -12.86 -5.52 -19.47
CA ASP A 49 -13.21 -5.55 -18.07
C ASP A 49 -14.32 -6.59 -17.84
N VAL A 50 -13.97 -7.65 -17.12
CA VAL A 50 -14.86 -8.79 -16.83
C VAL A 50 -16.03 -8.37 -15.95
N ASP A 51 -15.81 -7.46 -14.99
CA ASP A 51 -16.84 -7.00 -14.07
C ASP A 51 -17.87 -6.13 -14.79
N MET A 52 -17.40 -5.27 -15.70
CA MET A 52 -18.27 -4.48 -16.56
C MET A 52 -19.10 -5.38 -17.49
N GLY A 53 -18.48 -6.41 -18.08
CA GLY A 53 -19.18 -7.40 -18.89
C GLY A 53 -20.25 -8.15 -18.08
N TRP A 54 -19.93 -8.55 -16.86
CA TRP A 54 -20.88 -9.20 -15.95
C TRP A 54 -22.05 -8.29 -15.56
N ALA A 55 -21.81 -6.99 -15.32
CA ALA A 55 -22.87 -6.03 -15.01
C ALA A 55 -23.90 -5.92 -16.16
N ILE A 56 -23.42 -5.91 -17.41
CA ILE A 56 -24.28 -5.90 -18.61
C ILE A 56 -25.08 -7.20 -18.72
N PHE A 57 -24.43 -8.34 -18.46
CA PHE A 57 -25.10 -9.65 -18.47
C PHE A 57 -26.20 -9.71 -17.41
N GLN A 58 -25.92 -9.25 -16.19
CA GLN A 58 -26.87 -9.19 -15.08
C GLN A 58 -28.07 -8.27 -15.41
N ALA A 59 -27.84 -7.17 -16.13
CA ALA A 59 -28.89 -6.26 -16.58
C ALA A 59 -29.78 -6.82 -17.71
N LYS A 60 -29.44 -7.99 -18.29
CA LYS A 60 -30.18 -8.66 -19.37
C LYS A 60 -30.48 -7.71 -20.54
N ALA A 61 -29.45 -7.00 -21.01
CA ALA A 61 -29.60 -6.02 -22.08
C ALA A 61 -30.01 -6.67 -23.41
N LYS A 62 -31.23 -6.34 -23.89
CA LYS A 62 -31.79 -6.86 -25.15
C LYS A 62 -31.36 -6.09 -26.40
N SER A 63 -30.84 -4.89 -26.22
CA SER A 63 -30.32 -4.04 -27.31
C SER A 63 -28.94 -3.53 -26.93
N ILE A 64 -28.10 -3.36 -27.94
CA ILE A 64 -26.76 -2.82 -27.76
C ILE A 64 -26.80 -1.42 -27.12
N ASN A 65 -27.84 -0.62 -27.38
CA ASN A 65 -27.99 0.70 -26.78
C ASN A 65 -28.16 0.61 -25.26
N ASN A 66 -28.93 -0.39 -24.79
CA ASN A 66 -29.12 -0.62 -23.36
C ASN A 66 -27.81 -1.13 -22.72
N ALA A 67 -27.06 -1.98 -23.42
CA ALA A 67 -25.75 -2.44 -22.96
C ALA A 67 -24.75 -1.26 -22.81
N ILE A 68 -24.75 -0.33 -23.77
CA ILE A 68 -23.93 0.90 -23.69
C ILE A 68 -24.33 1.74 -22.49
N GLN A 69 -25.62 1.91 -22.22
CA GLN A 69 -26.09 2.68 -21.07
C GLN A 69 -25.61 2.06 -19.74
N VAL A 70 -25.78 0.75 -19.56
CA VAL A 70 -25.30 0.04 -18.36
C VAL A 70 -23.78 0.18 -18.20
N ALA A 71 -23.03 0.07 -19.29
CA ALA A 71 -21.58 0.25 -19.27
C ALA A 71 -21.17 1.68 -18.87
N LEU A 72 -21.89 2.70 -19.33
CA LEU A 72 -21.67 4.10 -18.93
C LEU A 72 -22.00 4.34 -17.46
N GLU A 73 -23.10 3.77 -16.97
CA GLU A 73 -23.48 3.83 -15.55
C GLU A 73 -22.41 3.17 -14.67
N TYR A 74 -21.86 2.03 -15.11
CA TYR A 74 -20.74 1.37 -14.44
C TYR A 74 -19.47 2.25 -14.43
N GLU A 75 -19.11 2.86 -15.56
CA GLU A 75 -17.94 3.75 -15.65
C GLU A 75 -18.10 4.98 -14.74
N ALA A 76 -19.30 5.57 -14.70
CA ALA A 76 -19.62 6.67 -13.80
C ALA A 76 -19.51 6.26 -12.32
N PHE A 77 -20.09 5.11 -11.95
CA PHE A 77 -20.02 4.57 -10.60
C PHE A 77 -18.58 4.31 -10.15
N GLN A 78 -17.76 3.70 -11.00
CA GLN A 78 -16.35 3.45 -10.71
C GLN A 78 -15.56 4.76 -10.58
N ASN A 79 -15.84 5.76 -11.42
CA ASN A 79 -15.18 7.06 -11.34
C ASN A 79 -15.51 7.80 -10.04
N ASP A 80 -16.75 7.73 -9.56
CA ASP A 80 -17.12 8.33 -8.27
C ASP A 80 -16.44 7.61 -7.10
N ARG A 81 -16.37 6.27 -7.13
CA ARG A 81 -15.62 5.52 -6.10
C ARG A 81 -14.13 5.84 -6.10
N ARG A 82 -13.52 6.08 -7.27
CA ARG A 82 -12.13 6.53 -7.37
C ARG A 82 -11.94 7.93 -6.76
N LYS A 83 -12.85 8.87 -7.02
CA LYS A 83 -12.83 10.22 -6.43
C LYS A 83 -13.04 10.21 -4.91
N HIS A 84 -13.89 9.31 -4.42
CA HIS A 84 -14.17 9.14 -2.99
C HIS A 84 -13.24 8.13 -2.28
N GLY A 85 -12.32 7.50 -3.01
CA GLY A 85 -11.48 6.38 -2.58
C GLY A 85 -10.35 6.74 -1.62
N THR A 86 -10.15 8.01 -1.26
CA THR A 86 -9.22 8.38 -0.17
C THR A 86 -9.80 8.14 1.23
N LYS A 87 -11.03 7.59 1.36
CA LYS A 87 -11.66 7.41 2.68
C LYS A 87 -12.20 6.03 3.04
N LEU A 88 -12.03 4.99 2.23
CA LEU A 88 -12.50 3.64 2.59
C LEU A 88 -11.33 2.65 2.70
N VAL A 89 -10.80 2.55 3.91
CA VAL A 89 -10.09 1.36 4.38
C VAL A 89 -11.13 0.25 4.55
N CYS A 90 -11.29 -0.58 3.53
CA CYS A 90 -11.79 -1.95 3.68
C CYS A 90 -10.81 -2.86 2.94
N ALA A 91 -10.03 -3.62 3.71
CA ALA A 91 -9.19 -4.67 3.19
C ALA A 91 -10.08 -5.75 2.55
N VAL A 92 -10.05 -5.86 1.23
CA VAL A 92 -10.42 -7.08 0.52
C VAL A 92 -9.27 -7.37 -0.43
N ASN A 93 -8.57 -8.46 -0.12
CA ASN A 93 -7.45 -8.98 -0.87
C ASN A 93 -8.00 -9.79 -2.04
N GLU A 94 -8.06 -9.21 -3.24
CA GLU A 94 -8.17 -10.00 -4.47
C GLU A 94 -7.25 -9.42 -5.54
N ASN A 95 -6.27 -10.25 -5.88
CA ASN A 95 -5.23 -10.05 -6.87
C ASN A 95 -5.82 -9.59 -8.22
N ASN A 96 -5.72 -8.29 -8.53
CA ASN A 96 -5.81 -7.77 -9.89
C ASN A 96 -5.17 -6.38 -9.95
N ASN A 97 -3.86 -6.38 -10.24
CA ASN A 97 -3.17 -5.41 -11.10
C ASN A 97 -3.61 -3.93 -11.05
N PHE A 98 -3.78 -3.35 -9.86
CA PHE A 98 -4.04 -1.91 -9.67
C PHE A 98 -3.09 -1.31 -8.61
N ASP A 99 -1.82 -1.72 -8.62
CA ASP A 99 -0.85 -1.32 -7.59
C ASP A 99 0.25 -0.35 -8.08
N LEU A 100 0.27 0.07 -9.35
CA LEU A 100 1.35 0.94 -9.83
C LEU A 100 1.34 2.32 -9.15
N ASN A 101 0.16 2.91 -8.94
CA ASN A 101 0.04 4.22 -8.29
C ASN A 101 0.26 4.15 -6.78
N ARG A 102 -0.04 3.01 -6.16
CA ARG A 102 0.20 2.78 -4.74
C ARG A 102 1.69 2.55 -4.48
N GLU A 103 2.34 1.78 -5.34
CA GLU A 103 3.78 1.51 -5.27
C GLU A 103 4.62 2.75 -5.53
N ILE A 104 4.22 3.62 -6.48
CA ILE A 104 4.88 4.92 -6.69
C ILE A 104 4.77 5.81 -5.44
N TYR A 105 3.58 5.92 -4.85
CA TYR A 105 3.38 6.72 -3.63
C TYR A 105 4.14 6.16 -2.42
N LEU A 106 4.17 4.84 -2.26
CA LEU A 106 4.93 4.18 -1.20
C LEU A 106 6.44 4.31 -1.42
N SER A 107 6.92 4.26 -2.66
CA SER A 107 8.35 4.44 -2.97
C SER A 107 8.84 5.84 -2.57
N GLU A 108 8.06 6.88 -2.85
CA GLU A 108 8.38 8.26 -2.47
C GLU A 108 8.43 8.43 -0.93
N GLN A 109 7.52 7.78 -0.19
CA GLN A 109 7.55 7.78 1.27
C GLN A 109 8.73 6.98 1.84
N VAL A 110 9.11 5.85 1.22
CA VAL A 110 10.24 5.04 1.67
C VAL A 110 11.56 5.80 1.47
N ASP A 111 11.69 6.55 0.37
CA ASP A 111 12.86 7.40 0.14
C ASP A 111 12.97 8.55 1.15
N ASP A 112 11.86 9.21 1.50
CA ASP A 112 11.84 10.24 2.55
C ASP A 112 12.21 9.64 3.92
N ILE A 113 11.61 8.51 4.29
CA ILE A 113 11.92 7.81 5.55
C ILE A 113 13.40 7.42 5.60
N SER A 114 13.94 6.88 4.51
CA SER A 114 15.35 6.49 4.40
C SER A 114 16.27 7.71 4.54
N GLY A 115 15.92 8.84 3.91
CA GLY A 115 16.63 10.10 4.06
C GLY A 115 16.60 10.66 5.49
N ARG A 116 15.48 10.51 6.20
CA ARG A 116 15.34 10.90 7.61
C ARG A 116 16.16 9.99 8.54
N LEU A 117 16.18 8.68 8.30
CA LEU A 117 17.02 7.73 9.04
C LEU A 117 18.51 8.02 8.87
N ALA A 118 18.96 8.29 7.64
CA ALA A 118 20.35 8.66 7.38
C ALA A 118 20.77 9.95 8.12
N LYS A 119 19.87 10.93 8.26
CA LYS A 119 20.13 12.15 9.05
C LYS A 119 20.23 11.85 10.55
N ILE A 120 19.40 10.96 11.08
CA ILE A 120 19.44 10.54 12.49
C ILE A 120 20.75 9.79 12.80
N GLU A 121 21.12 8.81 11.97
CA GLU A 121 22.38 8.08 12.14
C GLU A 121 23.60 9.01 12.11
N ASN A 122 23.60 10.01 11.23
CA ASN A 122 24.69 10.98 11.16
C ASN A 122 24.71 11.94 12.35
N ASN A 123 23.55 12.26 12.95
CA ASN A 123 23.46 13.09 14.14
C ASN A 123 23.92 12.35 15.40
N GLU A 124 23.70 11.04 15.48
CA GLU A 124 24.27 10.19 16.54
C GLU A 124 25.80 10.07 16.41
N LYS A 125 26.33 9.91 15.18
CA LYS A 125 27.79 9.83 14.94
C LYS A 125 28.52 11.17 15.15
N ASN A 126 27.84 12.31 15.01
CA ASN A 126 28.41 13.64 15.24
C ASN A 126 28.26 14.16 16.68
N GLN A 127 27.56 13.45 17.56
CA GLN A 127 27.66 13.68 18.99
C GLN A 127 29.00 13.14 19.50
N LYS A 128 30.09 13.89 19.26
CA LYS A 128 31.33 13.71 20.03
C LYS A 128 30.94 13.87 21.50
N THR A 129 30.85 12.75 22.21
CA THR A 129 30.58 12.72 23.64
C THR A 129 31.71 13.47 24.33
N PHE A 130 31.49 14.74 24.63
CA PHE A 130 32.46 15.51 25.35
C PHE A 130 32.40 15.07 26.83
N SER A 131 33.54 14.63 27.36
CA SER A 131 33.72 14.28 28.76
C SER A 131 34.24 15.46 29.54
N CYS A 132 33.70 15.70 30.74
CA CYS A 132 34.17 16.75 31.63
C CYS A 132 35.67 16.56 31.98
N TYR A 133 36.50 17.58 31.73
CA TYR A 133 37.94 17.57 32.06
C TYR A 133 38.27 17.52 33.57
N HIS A 134 37.26 17.53 34.46
CA HIS A 134 37.44 17.40 35.90
C HIS A 134 36.96 16.06 36.46
N CYS A 135 35.81 15.56 36.01
CA CYS A 135 35.20 14.33 36.53
C CYS A 135 35.21 13.15 35.57
N GLY A 136 35.50 13.38 34.28
CA GLY A 136 35.51 12.36 33.23
C GLY A 136 34.13 11.90 32.74
N VAL A 137 33.03 12.35 33.36
CA VAL A 137 31.66 11.98 32.95
C VAL A 137 31.26 12.73 31.67
N SER A 138 30.60 12.04 30.74
CA SER A 138 30.07 12.61 29.49
C SER A 138 28.79 13.39 29.72
N GLY A 139 28.63 14.53 29.05
CA GLY A 139 27.39 15.33 29.06
C GLY A 139 27.50 16.70 29.74
N ASN A 140 28.67 17.09 30.24
CA ASN A 140 28.91 18.43 30.80
C ASN A 140 30.36 18.91 30.63
N PHE A 141 30.58 20.23 30.58
CA PHE A 141 31.91 20.83 30.58
C PHE A 141 32.44 21.04 32.01
N LYS A 142 33.75 21.32 32.15
CA LYS A 142 34.39 21.60 33.46
C LYS A 142 33.64 22.68 34.25
N ARG A 143 33.24 23.77 33.58
CA ARG A 143 32.49 24.89 34.17
C ARG A 143 31.10 24.53 34.71
N GLU A 144 30.51 23.46 34.19
CA GLU A 144 29.19 22.94 34.55
C GLU A 144 29.31 21.66 35.39
N CYS A 145 30.50 21.36 35.90
CA CYS A 145 30.73 20.13 36.64
C CYS A 145 30.10 20.23 38.04
N PRO A 146 29.18 19.32 38.40
CA PRO A 146 28.54 19.33 39.72
C PRO A 146 29.55 19.23 40.88
N LEU A 147 30.68 18.57 40.65
CA LEU A 147 31.77 18.42 41.61
C LEU A 147 32.62 19.67 41.80
N LEU A 148 32.65 20.57 40.80
CA LEU A 148 33.35 21.84 40.93
C LEU A 148 32.50 22.89 41.65
N ASN A 149 31.17 22.80 41.51
CA ASN A 149 30.25 23.70 42.20
C ASN A 149 29.91 23.24 43.63
N ASN A 150 30.08 21.94 43.93
CA ASN A 150 29.96 21.42 45.30
C ASN A 150 31.33 21.26 45.98
N ARG A 151 31.89 22.38 46.45
CA ARG A 151 32.84 22.36 47.58
C ARG A 151 32.22 21.87 48.90
N SER A 152 30.95 21.46 48.88
CA SER A 152 30.19 21.04 50.04
C SER A 152 29.47 19.71 49.77
N GLN A 153 30.22 18.62 49.54
CA GLN A 153 30.01 17.32 50.20
C GLN A 153 30.87 16.24 49.52
N ARG A 154 31.65 15.57 50.36
CA ARG A 154 32.53 14.47 49.99
C ARG A 154 31.75 13.32 49.36
N PHE A 155 32.35 12.74 48.34
CA PHE A 155 32.11 11.40 47.84
C PHE A 155 32.13 10.36 48.97
N GLU A 156 31.09 9.53 49.03
CA GLU A 156 31.28 8.11 49.34
C GLU A 156 31.03 7.31 48.06
N VAL A 157 32.06 7.21 47.22
CA VAL A 157 32.19 6.09 46.29
C VAL A 157 33.27 5.19 46.86
N ASN A 158 32.88 4.37 47.83
CA ASN A 158 33.71 3.26 48.28
C ASN A 158 33.73 2.19 47.17
N ARG A 159 34.86 2.15 46.44
CA ARG A 159 35.30 0.95 45.73
C ARG A 159 35.58 -0.16 46.74
N THR A 160 34.74 -1.18 46.78
CA THR A 160 35.19 -2.57 46.96
C THR A 160 34.10 -3.52 46.44
N LYS A 161 34.37 -4.21 45.32
CA LYS A 161 34.80 -5.62 45.23
C LYS A 161 33.61 -6.57 45.04
N ASN A 162 33.63 -7.21 43.86
CA ASN A 162 33.06 -8.52 43.55
C ASN A 162 31.53 -8.67 43.62
N LEU A 163 30.90 -8.98 42.47
CA LEU A 163 30.21 -10.27 42.26
C LEU A 163 29.67 -10.33 40.81
N ILE A 164 30.17 -11.33 40.08
CA ILE A 164 29.69 -11.79 38.77
C ILE A 164 28.34 -12.49 39.00
N PRO A 165 27.30 -12.30 38.18
CA PRO A 165 26.14 -13.19 38.22
C PRO A 165 26.48 -14.48 37.47
N ARG A 166 26.70 -15.59 38.18
CA ARG A 166 26.72 -16.93 37.58
C ARG A 166 25.30 -17.42 37.36
N LYS A 167 25.15 -18.08 36.20
CA LYS A 167 23.96 -18.68 35.61
C LYS A 167 23.13 -19.55 36.58
N VAL A 168 21.83 -19.55 36.35
CA VAL A 168 20.85 -20.49 36.93
C VAL A 168 20.91 -21.81 36.17
N ALA A 169 21.11 -22.93 36.86
CA ALA A 169 20.75 -24.28 36.40
C ALA A 169 20.66 -25.25 37.60
N ASP A 170 19.44 -25.73 37.83
CA ASP A 170 18.98 -27.05 38.27
C ASP A 170 19.77 -27.93 39.27
N GLN A 171 19.02 -28.24 40.35
CA GLN A 171 18.62 -29.57 40.82
C GLN A 171 19.63 -30.58 41.44
N MET A 172 19.07 -31.22 42.47
CA MET A 172 19.29 -32.59 42.97
C MET A 172 20.26 -32.83 44.13
N SER A 173 19.58 -33.16 45.25
CA SER A 173 19.80 -34.35 46.08
C SER A 173 20.94 -34.35 47.12
N GLY A 174 20.50 -34.44 48.38
CA GLY A 174 20.83 -35.63 49.19
C GLY A 174 21.69 -35.41 50.44
N ARG A 175 21.08 -35.76 51.59
CA ARG A 175 21.69 -36.36 52.81
C ARG A 175 22.70 -35.46 53.54
N GLY A 176 22.68 -35.26 54.85
CA GLY A 176 22.06 -35.95 55.97
C GLY A 176 23.02 -35.82 57.17
N SER A 177 22.46 -35.87 58.39
CA SER A 177 23.14 -36.11 59.67
C SER A 177 24.02 -34.94 60.18
N TYR A 178 23.90 -34.50 61.43
CA TYR A 178 23.64 -35.22 62.68
C TYR A 178 22.72 -34.43 63.61
#